data_AF-A0A6P1VRE2-F1
#
_entry.id   AF-A0A6P1VRE2-F1
#
_cell.length_a   1.000
_cell.length_b   1.000
_cell.length_c   1.000
_cell.angle_alpha   90.00
_cell.angle_beta   90.00
_cell.angle_gamma   90.00
#
_symmetry.space_group_name_H-M   'P 1'
#
loop_
_entity.id
_entity.type
_entity.pdbx_description
1 polymer ?
#
loop_
_entity_poly.entity_id
_entity_poly.type
_entity_poly.pdbx_seq_one_letter_code
_entity_poly.pdbx_strand_id
1 'polypeptide(L)'
;MNYVRIIVLTSLLFTSSCSTNTSTDKTTSIPATAKGKAFHKFLQKFRVLSLPMEIRSTADFSPEIFPATDPNSTDTLFVNNPDTPNRCFGILPDTATVYRVVWLAPAEIYRVMLSTFTKSGEKISERQLAIGACGTDCGFSCTETVLIRKDYTIYSADSIVSGECNDDGKVIPGTTHAYVKAITGKVLNDGKIELSGIATTGSTKGKN
;
A
#
# COMPACT_ATOMS: atom_id res chain seq x y z
N MET A 1 27.92 70.96 42.33
CA MET A 1 27.50 69.92 43.29
C MET A 1 27.15 68.69 42.47
N ASN A 2 28.09 67.77 42.26
CA ASN A 2 28.37 66.59 43.11
C ASN A 2 27.12 65.66 43.13
N TYR A 3 27.10 64.40 42.67
CA TYR A 3 28.10 63.33 42.74
C TYR A 3 27.87 62.27 41.64
N VAL A 4 28.98 61.68 41.20
CA VAL A 4 29.10 60.36 40.56
C VAL A 4 28.87 59.24 41.60
N ARG A 5 28.15 58.17 41.25
CA ARG A 5 28.20 56.81 41.84
C ARG A 5 27.95 55.81 40.70
N ILE A 6 28.95 55.12 40.16
CA ILE A 6 29.60 53.87 40.60
C ILE A 6 28.65 52.65 40.62
N ILE A 7 29.10 51.69 39.81
CA ILE A 7 28.64 50.35 39.41
C ILE A 7 28.34 49.41 40.58
N VAL A 8 27.32 48.55 40.45
CA VAL A 8 27.39 47.15 40.91
C VAL A 8 26.75 46.22 39.86
N LEU A 9 27.62 45.37 39.32
CA LEU A 9 27.34 44.18 38.54
C LEU A 9 26.81 43.09 39.49
N THR A 10 25.68 42.45 39.18
CA THR A 10 25.37 41.13 39.73
C THR A 10 24.69 40.26 38.68
N SER A 11 25.51 39.42 38.06
CA SER A 11 25.15 38.27 37.27
C SER A 11 24.35 37.26 38.11
N LEU A 12 23.17 36.84 37.65
CA LEU A 12 22.64 35.51 37.95
C LEU A 12 22.35 34.78 36.64
N LEU A 13 23.33 33.97 36.26
CA LEU A 13 23.23 32.89 35.29
C LEU A 13 22.28 31.83 35.86
N PHE A 14 21.04 31.79 35.39
CA PHE A 14 20.22 30.59 35.52
C PHE A 14 20.61 29.61 34.41
N THR A 15 21.65 28.83 34.67
CA THR A 15 21.93 27.60 33.92
C THR A 15 20.92 26.54 34.36
N SER A 16 19.79 26.48 33.67
CA SER A 16 18.85 25.36 33.74
C SER A 16 19.52 24.14 33.09
N SER A 17 20.32 23.43 33.86
CA SER A 17 20.78 22.08 33.55
C SER A 17 19.56 21.15 33.66
N CYS A 18 18.86 20.98 32.55
CA CYS A 18 17.92 19.88 32.42
C CYS A 18 18.71 18.71 31.84
N SER A 19 19.02 17.76 32.71
CA SER A 19 19.57 16.46 32.36
C SER A 19 18.62 15.77 31.39
N THR A 20 18.91 15.85 30.09
CA THR A 20 18.41 14.86 29.14
C THR A 20 19.04 13.53 29.52
N ASN A 21 18.32 12.76 30.32
CA ASN A 21 18.45 11.31 30.34
C ASN A 21 18.11 10.83 28.93
N THR A 22 19.11 10.83 28.05
CA THR A 22 19.09 10.02 26.84
C THR A 22 19.10 8.57 27.30
N SER A 23 17.92 8.06 27.65
CA SER A 23 17.64 6.64 27.52
C SER A 23 17.99 6.31 26.08
N THR A 24 19.16 5.71 25.93
CA THR A 24 19.59 5.13 24.67
C THR A 24 18.64 3.96 24.46
N ASP A 25 17.52 4.23 23.80
CA ASP A 25 16.78 3.17 23.13
C ASP A 25 17.78 2.55 22.18
N LYS A 26 18.32 1.40 22.58
CA LYS A 26 19.07 0.52 21.71
C LYS A 26 18.07 -0.05 20.71
N THR A 27 17.63 0.78 19.77
CA THR A 27 17.17 0.28 18.48
C THR A 27 18.38 -0.42 17.89
N THR A 28 18.45 -1.73 18.14
CA THR A 28 19.51 -2.58 17.63
C THR A 28 19.33 -2.62 16.12
N SER A 29 19.98 -1.69 15.43
CA SER A 29 19.94 -1.59 13.98
C SER A 29 20.57 -2.87 13.43
N ILE A 30 19.78 -3.65 12.69
CA ILE A 30 20.28 -4.87 12.07
C ILE A 30 21.36 -4.46 11.06
N PRO A 31 22.57 -5.07 11.10
CA PRO A 31 23.62 -4.77 10.14
C PRO A 31 23.12 -4.90 8.69
N ALA A 32 23.54 -4.02 7.79
CA ALA A 32 23.07 -3.99 6.40
C ALA A 32 23.19 -5.36 5.69
N THR A 33 24.27 -6.10 5.95
CA THR A 33 24.49 -7.46 5.43
C THR A 33 23.43 -8.45 5.93
N ALA A 34 23.05 -8.37 7.21
CA ALA A 34 22.02 -9.23 7.79
C ALA A 34 20.64 -8.88 7.24
N LYS A 35 20.34 -7.58 7.05
CA LYS A 35 19.12 -7.11 6.40
C LYS A 35 19.02 -7.63 4.95
N GLY A 36 20.11 -7.56 4.19
CA GLY A 36 20.16 -8.08 2.82
C GLY A 36 19.88 -9.58 2.74
N LYS A 37 20.43 -10.39 3.65
CA LYS A 37 20.13 -11.83 3.73
C LYS A 37 18.67 -12.11 4.09
N ALA A 38 18.12 -11.38 5.07
CA ALA A 38 16.71 -11.47 5.44
C ALA A 38 15.80 -11.11 4.25
N PHE A 39 16.16 -10.08 3.49
CA PHE A 39 15.41 -9.65 2.32
C PHE A 39 15.38 -10.71 1.21
N HIS A 40 16.51 -11.36 0.90
CA HIS A 40 16.54 -12.44 -0.08
C HIS A 40 15.66 -13.63 0.37
N LYS A 41 15.67 -13.98 1.66
CA LYS A 41 14.77 -15.00 2.22
C LYS A 41 13.30 -14.59 2.11
N PHE A 42 12.99 -13.32 2.32
CA PHE A 42 11.65 -12.78 2.11
C PHE A 42 11.20 -12.92 0.64
N LEU A 43 12.06 -12.56 -0.33
CA LEU A 43 11.75 -12.67 -1.76
C LEU A 43 11.49 -14.12 -2.23
N GLN A 44 12.10 -15.11 -1.58
CA GLN A 44 11.89 -16.53 -1.91
C GLN A 44 10.44 -17.02 -1.69
N LYS A 45 9.61 -16.25 -0.99
CA LYS A 45 8.18 -16.54 -0.79
C LYS A 45 7.33 -16.19 -2.01
N PHE A 46 7.88 -15.46 -2.97
CA PHE A 46 7.16 -14.94 -4.12
C PHE A 46 7.51 -15.74 -5.37
N ARG A 47 6.50 -16.17 -6.12
CA ARG A 47 6.68 -16.69 -7.49
C ARG A 47 6.95 -15.56 -8.46
N VAL A 48 7.76 -15.81 -9.50
CA VAL A 48 7.95 -14.85 -10.59
C VAL A 48 6.68 -14.76 -11.44
N LEU A 49 6.23 -13.54 -11.73
CA LEU A 49 5.05 -13.25 -12.54
C LEU A 49 5.45 -12.88 -13.97
N SER A 50 4.68 -13.35 -14.95
CA SER A 50 4.80 -12.92 -16.34
C SER A 50 4.04 -11.62 -16.59
N LEU A 51 4.55 -10.77 -17.48
CA LEU A 51 3.84 -9.56 -17.93
C LEU A 51 3.35 -9.69 -19.39
N PRO A 52 2.17 -9.10 -19.72
CA PRO A 52 1.26 -8.41 -18.83
C PRO A 52 0.61 -9.39 -17.83
N MET A 53 0.21 -8.89 -16.67
CA MET A 53 -0.57 -9.64 -15.70
C MET A 53 -1.90 -8.95 -15.42
N GLU A 54 -2.92 -9.75 -15.19
CA GLU A 54 -4.25 -9.31 -14.84
C GLU A 54 -4.69 -10.06 -13.58
N ILE A 55 -5.18 -9.31 -12.60
CA ILE A 55 -5.86 -9.85 -11.42
C ILE A 55 -7.29 -9.35 -11.52
N ARG A 56 -8.21 -10.26 -11.83
CA ARG A 56 -9.63 -10.02 -11.65
C ARG A 56 -9.97 -10.43 -10.23
N SER A 57 -10.71 -9.58 -9.51
CA SER A 57 -11.35 -9.82 -8.22
C SER A 57 -10.59 -10.78 -7.31
N THR A 58 -10.06 -10.29 -6.19
CA THR A 58 -9.39 -11.17 -5.22
C THR A 58 -10.33 -12.19 -4.55
N ALA A 59 -11.64 -12.10 -4.79
CA ALA A 59 -12.61 -13.14 -4.44
C ALA A 59 -12.60 -14.34 -5.41
N ASP A 60 -12.03 -14.20 -6.61
CA ASP A 60 -12.05 -15.23 -7.66
C ASP A 60 -10.98 -16.32 -7.44
N PHE A 61 -10.08 -16.13 -6.47
CA PHE A 61 -9.09 -17.11 -6.07
C PHE A 61 -8.97 -17.19 -4.56
N SER A 62 -8.59 -18.36 -4.03
CA SER A 62 -8.33 -18.53 -2.60
C SER A 62 -6.96 -17.93 -2.27
N PRO A 63 -6.88 -16.82 -1.53
CA PRO A 63 -5.61 -16.18 -1.19
C PRO A 63 -4.75 -17.04 -0.26
N GLU A 64 -5.32 -18.05 0.40
CA GLU A 64 -4.64 -19.02 1.28
C GLU A 64 -3.66 -19.93 0.53
N ILE A 65 -3.78 -20.05 -0.79
CA ILE A 65 -2.83 -20.83 -1.60
C ILE A 65 -1.45 -20.17 -1.68
N PHE A 66 -1.35 -18.88 -1.38
CA PHE A 66 -0.11 -18.13 -1.42
C PHE A 66 0.63 -18.19 -0.08
N PRO A 67 1.98 -18.25 -0.09
CA PRO A 67 2.75 -18.19 1.14
C PRO A 67 2.43 -16.94 1.96
N ALA A 68 2.37 -17.12 3.28
CA ALA A 68 2.10 -16.04 4.22
C ALA A 68 3.39 -15.34 4.67
N THR A 69 3.29 -14.05 5.01
CA THR A 69 4.32 -13.40 5.83
C THR A 69 4.26 -13.93 7.27
N ASP A 70 5.39 -14.00 7.95
CA ASP A 70 5.44 -14.36 9.36
C ASP A 70 5.62 -13.10 10.22
N PRO A 71 4.58 -12.69 10.99
CA PRO A 71 4.61 -11.48 11.81
C PRO A 71 5.66 -11.55 12.95
N ASN A 72 6.14 -12.74 13.29
CA ASN A 72 7.19 -12.94 14.29
C ASN A 72 8.58 -13.08 13.67
N SER A 73 8.72 -12.72 12.39
CA SER A 73 9.97 -12.83 11.64
C SER A 73 10.43 -11.47 11.10
N THR A 74 11.60 -11.50 10.45
CA THR A 74 12.17 -10.37 9.70
C THR A 74 11.33 -9.91 8.51
N ASP A 75 10.26 -10.62 8.13
CA ASP A 75 9.34 -10.15 7.08
C ASP A 75 8.73 -8.79 7.39
N THR A 76 8.49 -8.51 8.68
CA THR A 76 7.93 -7.26 9.19
C THR A 76 8.78 -6.04 8.84
N LEU A 77 10.07 -6.25 8.51
CA LEU A 77 10.96 -5.21 8.02
C LEU A 77 10.60 -4.72 6.61
N PHE A 78 9.87 -5.53 5.83
CA PHE A 78 9.56 -5.28 4.42
C PHE A 78 8.07 -5.02 4.20
N VAL A 79 7.21 -5.81 4.82
CA VAL A 79 5.75 -5.67 4.79
C VAL A 79 5.22 -5.98 6.18
N ASN A 80 4.66 -4.97 6.84
CA ASN A 80 4.21 -5.09 8.22
C ASN A 80 2.69 -5.11 8.29
N ASN A 81 2.15 -6.17 8.88
CA ASN A 81 0.78 -6.22 9.37
C ASN A 81 0.81 -7.03 10.67
N PRO A 82 0.62 -6.38 11.84
CA PRO A 82 0.78 -7.03 13.13
C PRO A 82 -0.34 -8.02 13.44
N ASP A 83 -1.54 -7.80 12.88
CA ASP A 83 -2.73 -8.53 13.29
C ASP A 83 -3.02 -9.73 12.39
N THR A 84 -2.64 -9.66 11.11
CA THR A 84 -2.91 -10.74 10.16
C THR A 84 -1.81 -10.84 9.10
N PRO A 85 -1.31 -12.07 8.83
CA PRO A 85 -0.33 -12.29 7.76
C PRO A 85 -0.78 -11.79 6.39
N ASN A 86 0.11 -11.08 5.70
CA ASN A 86 -0.05 -10.78 4.28
C ASN A 86 0.20 -12.03 3.43
N ARG A 87 -0.29 -12.03 2.18
CA ARG A 87 -0.06 -13.12 1.22
C ARG A 87 0.92 -12.71 0.13
N CYS A 88 1.93 -13.55 -0.11
CA CYS A 88 3.01 -13.31 -1.05
C CYS A 88 2.59 -13.76 -2.46
N PHE A 89 1.94 -12.88 -3.22
CA PHE A 89 1.32 -13.23 -4.51
C PHE A 89 2.35 -13.49 -5.62
N GLY A 90 3.32 -12.59 -5.78
CA GLY A 90 4.43 -12.80 -6.71
C GLY A 90 5.35 -11.59 -6.88
N ILE A 91 6.45 -11.78 -7.60
CA ILE A 91 7.43 -10.76 -7.93
C ILE A 91 7.40 -10.50 -9.44
N LEU A 92 7.38 -9.23 -9.85
CA LEU A 92 7.48 -8.88 -11.27
C LEU A 92 8.88 -9.22 -11.81
N PRO A 93 9.07 -9.31 -13.13
CA PRO A 93 10.37 -9.57 -13.72
C PRO A 93 11.45 -8.65 -13.15
N ASP A 94 12.58 -9.26 -12.78
CA ASP A 94 13.64 -8.54 -12.10
C ASP A 94 14.29 -7.50 -13.03
N THR A 95 14.76 -6.40 -12.44
CA THR A 95 15.54 -5.38 -13.14
C THR A 95 16.89 -5.19 -12.48
N ALA A 96 17.83 -4.50 -13.14
CA ALA A 96 19.16 -4.29 -12.57
C ALA A 96 19.13 -3.53 -11.23
N THR A 97 18.14 -2.65 -11.03
CA THR A 97 18.14 -1.66 -9.93
C THR A 97 17.15 -1.95 -8.83
N VAL A 98 15.99 -2.56 -9.15
CA VAL A 98 14.88 -2.69 -8.18
C VAL A 98 14.19 -4.04 -8.27
N TYR A 99 13.66 -4.48 -7.13
CA TYR A 99 12.67 -5.54 -7.04
C TYR A 99 11.27 -4.94 -6.89
N ARG A 100 10.26 -5.64 -7.42
CA ARG A 100 8.85 -5.21 -7.39
C ARG A 100 8.00 -6.40 -6.98
N VAL A 101 7.40 -6.36 -5.80
CA VAL A 101 6.60 -7.46 -5.26
C VAL A 101 5.13 -7.07 -5.21
N VAL A 102 4.29 -7.97 -5.69
CA VAL A 102 2.85 -7.95 -5.54
C VAL A 102 2.49 -8.82 -4.35
N TRP A 103 1.75 -8.28 -3.40
CA TRP A 103 1.29 -8.99 -2.22
C TRP A 103 -0.15 -8.60 -1.91
N LEU A 104 -0.81 -9.39 -1.08
CA LEU A 104 -2.20 -9.15 -0.71
C LEU A 104 -2.28 -8.78 0.77
N ALA A 105 -2.84 -7.61 1.05
CA ALA A 105 -3.14 -7.15 2.39
C ALA A 105 -4.52 -7.68 2.82
N PRO A 106 -4.67 -8.21 4.04
CA PRO A 106 -5.98 -8.64 4.53
C PRO A 106 -6.91 -7.42 4.74
N ALA A 107 -8.18 -7.59 4.35
CA ALA A 107 -9.30 -6.67 4.60
C ALA A 107 -10.60 -7.50 4.52
N GLU A 108 -11.77 -6.90 4.28
CA GLU A 108 -13.01 -7.67 4.00
C GLU A 108 -12.82 -8.63 2.82
N ILE A 109 -12.12 -8.15 1.79
CA ILE A 109 -11.54 -8.94 0.70
C ILE A 109 -10.10 -8.48 0.54
N TYR A 110 -9.17 -9.41 0.33
CA TYR A 110 -7.75 -9.10 0.20
C TYR A 110 -7.48 -7.98 -0.83
N ARG A 111 -6.68 -6.98 -0.44
CA ARG A 111 -6.31 -5.85 -1.31
C ARG A 111 -4.97 -6.12 -2.00
N VAL A 112 -4.93 -5.93 -3.32
CA VAL A 112 -3.68 -6.03 -4.10
C VAL A 112 -2.79 -4.84 -3.80
N MET A 113 -1.58 -5.12 -3.32
CA MET A 113 -0.54 -4.16 -3.00
C MET A 113 0.65 -4.37 -3.93
N LEU A 114 1.33 -3.27 -4.26
CA LEU A 114 2.60 -3.29 -4.98
C LEU A 114 3.64 -2.52 -4.16
N SER A 115 4.74 -3.18 -3.82
CA SER A 115 5.87 -2.56 -3.15
C SER A 115 7.13 -2.72 -3.99
N THR A 116 7.97 -1.70 -3.99
CA THR A 116 9.26 -1.69 -4.67
C THR A 116 10.39 -1.53 -3.67
N PHE A 117 11.50 -2.19 -3.97
CA PHE A 117 12.66 -2.25 -3.10
C PHE A 117 13.95 -2.08 -3.89
N THR A 118 14.95 -1.49 -3.26
CA THR A 118 16.34 -1.56 -3.75
C THR A 118 16.83 -3.02 -3.71
N LYS A 119 17.96 -3.29 -4.37
CA LYS A 119 18.62 -4.61 -4.29
C LYS A 119 19.07 -4.99 -2.88
N SER A 120 19.28 -4.01 -1.99
CA SER A 120 19.63 -4.23 -0.59
C SER A 120 18.40 -4.44 0.33
N GLY A 121 17.18 -4.33 -0.20
CA GLY A 121 15.95 -4.52 0.56
C GLY A 121 15.45 -3.27 1.28
N GLU A 122 15.82 -2.08 0.81
CA GLU A 122 15.20 -0.83 1.28
C GLU A 122 13.94 -0.55 0.48
N LYS A 123 12.83 -0.26 1.18
CA LYS A 123 11.55 0.06 0.54
C LYS A 123 11.65 1.43 -0.14
N ILE A 124 11.32 1.46 -1.43
CA ILE A 124 11.31 2.68 -2.25
C ILE A 124 9.89 3.24 -2.29
N SER A 125 8.91 2.39 -2.60
CA SER A 125 7.52 2.79 -2.74
C SER A 125 6.59 1.65 -2.38
N GLU A 126 5.37 2.00 -1.98
CA GLU A 126 4.29 1.07 -1.69
C GLU A 126 2.97 1.74 -2.01
N ARG A 127 2.13 1.04 -2.77
CA ARG A 127 0.80 1.51 -3.17
C ARG A 127 -0.19 0.37 -3.20
N GLN A 128 -1.41 0.64 -2.75
CA GLN A 128 -2.56 -0.20 -3.05
C GLN A 128 -2.94 -0.02 -4.52
N LEU A 129 -3.12 -1.13 -5.23
CA LEU A 129 -3.57 -1.12 -6.63
C LEU A 129 -5.09 -1.28 -6.75
N ALA A 130 -5.73 -1.94 -5.78
CA ALA A 130 -7.19 -2.01 -5.73
C ALA A 130 -7.81 -0.63 -5.41
N ILE A 131 -8.91 -0.28 -6.08
CA ILE A 131 -9.62 1.00 -5.83
C ILE A 131 -10.45 0.91 -4.55
N GLY A 132 -11.08 -0.25 -4.32
CA GLY A 132 -11.89 -0.49 -3.12
C GLY A 132 -13.25 0.18 -3.16
N ALA A 133 -13.83 0.31 -4.35
CA ALA A 133 -15.20 0.77 -4.53
C ALA A 133 -16.22 -0.36 -4.67
N CYS A 134 -15.77 -1.62 -4.75
CA CYS A 134 -16.66 -2.76 -4.62
C CYS A 134 -17.11 -2.97 -3.16
N GLY A 135 -18.38 -3.35 -3.01
CA GLY A 135 -19.00 -3.76 -1.76
C GLY A 135 -20.15 -4.73 -2.03
N THR A 136 -21.01 -4.93 -1.04
CA THR A 136 -22.17 -5.81 -1.14
C THR A 136 -23.43 -5.05 -0.75
N ASP A 137 -24.36 -4.89 -1.69
CA ASP A 137 -25.67 -4.28 -1.45
C ASP A 137 -26.70 -4.82 -2.47
N CYS A 138 -27.99 -4.60 -2.20
CA CYS A 138 -29.05 -4.92 -3.12
C CYS A 138 -28.89 -4.13 -4.44
N GLY A 139 -29.06 -4.81 -5.57
CA GLY A 139 -28.87 -4.20 -6.89
C GLY A 139 -27.43 -3.78 -7.19
N PHE A 140 -26.48 -4.16 -6.33
CA PHE A 140 -25.07 -3.86 -6.50
C PHE A 140 -24.32 -5.07 -7.07
N SER A 141 -23.55 -4.85 -8.13
CA SER A 141 -22.56 -5.81 -8.62
C SER A 141 -21.30 -5.07 -9.01
N CYS A 142 -20.16 -5.71 -8.82
CA CYS A 142 -18.88 -5.06 -9.05
C CYS A 142 -17.83 -6.06 -9.53
N THR A 143 -16.96 -5.62 -10.43
CA THR A 143 -15.80 -6.39 -10.87
C THR A 143 -14.55 -5.54 -10.72
N GLU A 144 -13.68 -5.92 -9.78
CA GLU A 144 -12.35 -5.32 -9.61
C GLU A 144 -11.39 -5.92 -10.64
N THR A 145 -10.56 -5.09 -11.26
CA THR A 145 -9.51 -5.52 -12.18
C THR A 145 -8.25 -4.71 -11.94
N VAL A 146 -7.11 -5.40 -11.79
CA VAL A 146 -5.76 -4.80 -11.77
C VAL A 146 -4.96 -5.36 -12.92
N LEU A 147 -4.47 -4.49 -13.79
CA LEU A 147 -3.64 -4.81 -14.95
C LEU A 147 -2.27 -4.13 -14.80
N ILE A 148 -1.20 -4.91 -14.88
CA ILE A 148 0.17 -4.39 -15.02
C ILE A 148 0.69 -4.83 -16.38
N ARG A 149 1.04 -3.88 -17.23
CA ARG A 149 1.54 -4.15 -18.59
C ARG A 149 3.04 -4.43 -18.60
N LYS A 150 3.55 -4.88 -19.75
CA LYS A 150 4.99 -5.18 -19.96
C LYS A 150 5.91 -3.98 -19.69
N ASP A 151 5.42 -2.77 -19.94
CA ASP A 151 6.15 -1.54 -19.69
C ASP A 151 5.93 -0.97 -18.26
N TYR A 152 5.35 -1.79 -17.38
CA TYR A 152 4.98 -1.44 -16.00
C TYR A 152 3.95 -0.32 -15.86
N THR A 153 3.21 0.01 -16.91
CA THR A 153 1.99 0.80 -16.76
C THR A 153 0.93 0.00 -16.02
N ILE A 154 0.24 0.70 -15.12
CA ILE A 154 -0.77 0.17 -14.23
C ILE A 154 -2.12 0.73 -14.67
N TYR A 155 -3.10 -0.15 -14.75
CA TYR A 155 -4.51 0.22 -14.83
C TYR A 155 -5.26 -0.58 -13.79
N SER A 156 -6.05 0.07 -12.96
CA SER A 156 -6.96 -0.60 -12.05
C SER A 156 -8.33 0.00 -12.19
N ALA A 157 -9.37 -0.84 -12.15
CA ALA A 157 -10.73 -0.43 -12.35
C ALA A 157 -11.72 -1.29 -11.58
N ASP A 158 -12.75 -0.62 -11.07
CA ASP A 158 -13.93 -1.23 -10.48
C ASP A 158 -15.09 -0.91 -11.42
N SER A 159 -15.59 -1.93 -12.13
CA SER A 159 -16.78 -1.82 -12.98
C SER A 159 -18.01 -2.11 -12.12
N ILE A 160 -18.83 -1.09 -11.89
CA ILE A 160 -19.92 -1.12 -10.91
C ILE A 160 -21.26 -1.00 -11.62
N VAL A 161 -22.21 -1.82 -11.20
CA VAL A 161 -23.64 -1.63 -11.44
C VAL A 161 -24.30 -1.46 -10.08
N SER A 162 -25.10 -0.41 -9.92
CA SER A 162 -25.87 -0.15 -8.70
C SER A 162 -27.30 0.25 -9.03
N GLY A 163 -28.26 -0.13 -8.20
CA GLY A 163 -29.65 0.31 -8.31
C GLY A 163 -30.28 0.50 -6.93
N GLU A 164 -31.38 1.25 -6.87
CA GLU A 164 -32.18 1.39 -5.65
C GLU A 164 -33.05 0.16 -5.44
N CYS A 165 -33.27 -0.22 -4.19
CA CYS A 165 -34.13 -1.35 -3.84
C CYS A 165 -35.34 -0.92 -3.02
N ASN A 166 -36.45 -1.62 -3.22
CA ASN A 166 -37.65 -1.45 -2.40
C ASN A 166 -37.51 -2.19 -1.04
N ASP A 167 -38.52 -2.05 -0.19
CA ASP A 167 -38.54 -2.67 1.15
C ASP A 167 -38.47 -4.21 1.13
N ASP A 168 -38.80 -4.84 0.00
CA ASP A 168 -38.67 -6.30 -0.20
C ASP A 168 -37.26 -6.73 -0.64
N GLY A 169 -36.31 -5.79 -0.75
CA GLY A 169 -34.96 -6.05 -1.26
C GLY A 169 -34.92 -6.34 -2.76
N LYS A 170 -35.88 -5.84 -3.55
CA LYS A 170 -35.90 -5.95 -5.01
C LYS A 170 -35.49 -4.64 -5.66
N VAL A 171 -34.65 -4.74 -6.68
CA VAL A 171 -34.22 -3.57 -7.48
C VAL A 171 -35.44 -2.91 -8.13
N ILE A 172 -35.57 -1.61 -7.94
CA ILE A 172 -36.61 -0.79 -8.55
C ILE A 172 -36.28 -0.61 -10.05
N PRO A 173 -37.18 -0.95 -10.98
CA PRO A 173 -36.91 -0.77 -12.40
C PRO A 173 -36.57 0.69 -12.76
N GLY A 174 -35.52 0.88 -13.56
CA GLY A 174 -35.09 2.20 -14.05
C GLY A 174 -34.16 2.99 -13.11
N THR A 175 -33.83 2.46 -11.92
CA THR A 175 -32.86 3.07 -11.00
C THR A 175 -31.44 2.53 -11.17
N THR A 176 -31.23 1.58 -12.10
CA THR A 176 -29.92 0.97 -12.33
C THR A 176 -28.98 1.91 -13.10
N HIS A 177 -27.77 2.05 -12.59
CA HIS A 177 -26.68 2.81 -13.16
C HIS A 177 -25.43 1.94 -13.27
N ALA A 178 -24.77 1.99 -14.43
CA ALA A 178 -23.46 1.38 -14.63
C ALA A 178 -22.39 2.48 -14.77
N TYR A 179 -21.29 2.33 -14.04
CA TYR A 179 -20.15 3.23 -14.06
C TYR A 179 -18.84 2.52 -13.74
N VAL A 180 -17.72 3.12 -14.14
CA VAL A 180 -16.37 2.60 -13.87
C VAL A 180 -15.61 3.62 -13.05
N LYS A 181 -15.06 3.18 -11.92
CA LYS A 181 -14.00 3.92 -11.22
C LYS A 181 -12.66 3.36 -11.67
N ALA A 182 -11.70 4.21 -12.00
CA ALA A 182 -10.40 3.79 -12.49
C ALA A 182 -9.26 4.61 -11.92
N ILE A 183 -8.10 3.98 -11.72
CA ILE A 183 -6.81 4.62 -11.52
C ILE A 183 -5.84 4.15 -12.59
N THR A 184 -4.95 5.04 -13.00
CA THR A 184 -3.88 4.75 -13.96
C THR A 184 -2.55 5.11 -13.34
N GLY A 185 -1.46 4.53 -13.83
CA GLY A 185 -0.15 4.86 -13.30
C GLY A 185 0.98 4.08 -13.93
N LYS A 186 2.15 4.16 -13.30
CA LYS A 186 3.35 3.46 -13.76
C LYS A 186 4.34 3.26 -12.62
N VAL A 187 5.11 2.17 -12.70
CA VAL A 187 6.34 2.03 -11.92
C VAL A 187 7.50 2.63 -12.71
N LEU A 188 8.15 3.64 -12.15
CA LEU A 188 9.30 4.30 -12.75
C LEU A 188 10.58 3.45 -12.62
N ASN A 189 11.63 3.84 -13.34
CA ASN A 189 12.91 3.11 -13.37
C ASN A 189 13.65 3.15 -12.03
N ASP A 190 13.43 4.19 -11.23
CA ASP A 190 13.94 4.34 -9.87
C ASP A 190 13.13 3.54 -8.83
N GLY A 191 12.05 2.87 -9.26
CA GLY A 191 11.16 2.10 -8.40
C GLY A 191 10.01 2.91 -7.80
N LYS A 192 9.90 4.22 -8.03
CA LYS A 192 8.76 5.01 -7.55
C LYS A 192 7.47 4.55 -8.26
N ILE A 193 6.38 4.42 -7.51
CA ILE A 193 5.05 4.12 -8.06
C ILE A 193 4.24 5.41 -8.11
N GLU A 194 3.83 5.80 -9.31
CA GLU A 194 2.97 6.97 -9.53
C GLU A 194 1.60 6.51 -10.00
N LEU A 195 0.56 6.91 -9.27
CA LEU A 195 -0.83 6.61 -9.58
C LEU A 195 -1.61 7.93 -9.68
N SER A 196 -2.57 7.99 -10.59
CA SER A 196 -3.54 9.08 -10.69
C SER A 196 -4.51 9.06 -9.51
N GLY A 197 -5.27 10.15 -9.36
CA GLY A 197 -6.52 10.08 -8.59
C GLY A 197 -7.52 9.12 -9.24
N ILE A 198 -8.55 8.75 -8.48
CA ILE A 198 -9.67 7.94 -8.98
C ILE A 198 -10.50 8.80 -9.94
N ALA A 199 -10.67 8.33 -11.16
CA ALA A 199 -11.58 8.91 -12.14
C ALA A 199 -12.84 8.04 -12.26
N THR A 200 -14.01 8.66 -12.35
CA THR A 200 -15.28 7.97 -12.61
C THR A 200 -15.71 8.23 -14.05
N THR A 201 -16.02 7.18 -14.81
CA THR A 201 -16.41 7.26 -16.22
C THR A 201 -17.64 6.41 -16.51
N GLY A 202 -18.49 6.89 -17.41
CA GLY A 202 -19.76 6.26 -17.77
C GLY A 202 -20.80 6.41 -16.66
N SER A 203 -21.91 7.09 -16.94
CA SER A 203 -23.15 6.91 -16.19
C SER A 203 -24.21 6.80 -17.25
N THR A 204 -24.57 5.56 -17.58
CA THR A 204 -25.73 5.31 -18.43
C THR A 204 -26.83 4.80 -17.53
N LYS A 205 -27.97 5.51 -17.52
CA LYS A 205 -29.21 4.94 -16.97
C LYS A 205 -29.53 3.71 -17.79
N GLY A 206 -29.61 2.55 -17.14
CA GLY A 206 -30.10 1.35 -17.79
C GLY A 206 -31.51 1.60 -18.31
N LYS A 207 -31.70 1.61 -19.64
CA LYS A 207 -33.02 1.46 -20.23
C LYS A 207 -33.34 -0.03 -20.17
N ASN A 208 -34.14 -0.43 -19.19
CA ASN A 208 -34.83 -1.72 -19.22
C ASN A 208 -36.11 -1.58 -20.05
#